data_AF-A0AAV7K5L7-F1
#
_entry.id   AF-A0AAV7K5L7-F1
#
_cell.length_a   1.000
_cell.length_b   1.000
_cell.length_c   1.000
_cell.angle_alpha   90.00
_cell.angle_beta   90.00
_cell.angle_gamma   90.00
#
_symmetry.space_group_name_H-M   'P 1'
#
loop_
_entity.id
_entity.type
_entity.pdbx_description
1 polymer ?
#
loop_
_entity_poly.entity_id
_entity_poly.type
_entity_poly.pdbx_seq_one_letter_code
_entity_poly.pdbx_strand_id
1 'polypeptide(L)'
;MAAKTRSSQHIWLIGFPADKIIGAKLPSGLDVMRFFIKHRESKCTRRESAHTTYDELIKIWHQCRIPVKSKRDIIDKIEKLYKQQQQLSKNMQRSNLSDIPNQEEYSIKLDKLFDIAQLTQTV
;
A
#
# COMPACT_ATOMS: atom_id res chain seq x y z
N MET A 1 -7.33 34.29 -6.71
CA MET A 1 -7.99 33.34 -5.79
C MET A 1 -7.66 31.93 -6.24
N ALA A 2 -6.78 31.24 -5.51
CA ALA A 2 -6.26 29.94 -5.92
C ALA A 2 -7.30 28.83 -5.76
N ALA A 3 -7.61 28.14 -6.86
CA ALA A 3 -8.52 27.00 -6.90
C ALA A 3 -7.93 25.84 -6.08
N LYS A 4 -8.60 25.50 -4.99
CA LYS A 4 -8.29 24.35 -4.14
C LYS A 4 -8.83 23.10 -4.84
N THR A 5 -8.05 22.53 -5.75
CA THR A 5 -8.39 21.27 -6.44
C THR A 5 -8.46 20.13 -5.41
N ARG A 6 -9.58 19.40 -5.39
CA ARG A 6 -9.91 18.26 -4.49
C ARG A 6 -9.00 17.02 -4.66
N SER A 7 -7.82 17.14 -5.27
CA SER A 7 -7.04 16.01 -5.79
C SER A 7 -5.94 15.49 -4.86
N SER A 8 -5.82 16.02 -3.64
CA SER A 8 -4.79 15.62 -2.69
C SER A 8 -5.37 15.62 -1.28
N GLN A 9 -6.33 14.72 -1.02
CA GLN A 9 -6.79 14.50 0.35
C GLN A 9 -5.65 13.83 1.13
N HIS A 10 -5.18 14.49 2.18
CA HIS A 10 -4.23 13.91 3.12
C HIS A 10 -4.90 12.72 3.82
N ILE A 11 -4.50 11.50 3.43
CA ILE A 11 -5.03 10.27 4.03
C ILE A 11 -4.28 10.06 5.33
N TRP A 12 -5.03 10.12 6.43
CA TRP A 12 -4.50 9.91 7.77
C TRP A 12 -3.68 8.60 7.81
N LEU A 13 -2.45 8.70 8.34
CA LEU A 13 -1.36 7.69 8.38
C LEU A 13 -0.58 7.38 7.09
N ILE A 14 -1.09 7.72 5.90
CA ILE A 14 -0.43 7.42 4.61
C ILE A 14 0.12 8.68 3.95
N GLY A 15 -0.37 9.85 4.35
CA GLY A 15 -0.01 11.14 3.80
C GLY A 15 -0.68 11.36 2.45
N PHE A 16 0.06 11.85 1.46
CA PHE A 16 -0.48 12.15 0.15
C PHE A 16 -0.49 10.92 -0.77
N PRO A 17 -1.54 10.71 -1.57
CA PRO A 17 -1.53 9.70 -2.61
C PRO A 17 -0.40 10.00 -3.61
N ALA A 18 0.36 8.99 -4.01
CA ALA A 18 1.48 9.12 -4.93
C ALA A 18 1.06 8.60 -6.32
N ASP A 19 1.42 9.37 -7.36
CA ASP A 19 1.15 9.03 -8.76
C ASP A 19 1.93 7.83 -9.26
N LYS A 20 3.11 7.56 -8.67
CA LYS A 20 4.00 6.48 -9.07
C LYS A 20 4.73 5.91 -7.86
N ILE A 21 4.99 4.61 -7.91
CA ILE A 21 5.97 3.97 -7.04
C ILE A 21 7.35 4.35 -7.60
N ILE A 22 8.18 5.04 -6.82
CA ILE A 22 9.50 5.50 -7.27
C ILE A 22 10.41 4.28 -7.47
N GLY A 23 10.60 3.87 -8.72
CA GLY A 23 11.35 2.65 -9.09
C GLY A 23 12.85 2.64 -8.80
N ALA A 24 13.41 3.70 -8.21
CA ALA A 24 14.82 3.76 -7.83
C ALA A 24 15.11 3.09 -6.47
N LYS A 25 14.09 2.87 -5.64
CA LYS A 25 14.20 2.18 -4.35
C LYS A 25 13.15 1.08 -4.27
N LEU A 26 13.44 0.04 -3.49
CA LEU A 26 12.46 -1.01 -3.23
C LEU A 26 11.20 -0.38 -2.59
N PRO A 27 10.01 -0.73 -3.08
CA PRO A 27 8.77 -0.12 -2.64
C PRO A 27 8.49 -0.43 -1.17
N SER A 28 8.24 0.63 -0.39
CA SER A 28 7.74 0.51 0.98
C SER A 28 6.26 0.07 0.96
N GLY A 29 5.77 -0.51 2.05
CA GLY A 29 4.33 -0.80 2.19
C GLY A 29 3.47 0.47 2.02
N LEU A 30 4.05 1.62 2.37
CA LEU A 30 3.47 2.95 2.21
C LEU A 30 3.29 3.33 0.73
N ASP A 31 4.31 3.14 -0.11
CA ASP A 31 4.23 3.47 -1.54
C ASP A 31 3.19 2.61 -2.27
N VAL A 32 3.14 1.33 -1.93
CA VAL A 32 2.14 0.38 -2.46
C VAL A 32 0.73 0.85 -2.12
N MET A 33 0.50 1.29 -0.89
CA MET A 33 -0.82 1.72 -0.46
C MET A 33 -1.23 3.08 -1.06
N ARG A 34 -0.29 4.02 -1.18
CA ARG A 34 -0.51 5.30 -1.86
C ARG A 34 -0.98 5.10 -3.29
N PHE A 35 -0.32 4.21 -4.01
CA PHE A 35 -0.68 3.86 -5.38
C PHE A 35 -2.05 3.18 -5.46
N PHE A 36 -2.33 2.23 -4.56
CA PHE A 36 -3.60 1.53 -4.49
C PHE A 36 -4.79 2.48 -4.27
N ILE A 37 -4.67 3.44 -3.34
CA ILE A 37 -5.75 4.38 -3.03
C ILE A 37 -6.03 5.31 -4.20
N LYS A 38 -5.00 5.78 -4.91
CA LYS A 38 -5.15 6.62 -6.10
C LYS A 38 -5.92 5.89 -7.22
N HIS A 39 -5.61 4.62 -7.46
CA HIS A 39 -6.35 3.81 -8.43
C HIS A 39 -7.79 3.56 -8.01
N ARG A 40 -8.04 3.44 -6.70
CA ARG A 40 -9.39 3.32 -6.15
C ARG A 40 -10.22 4.59 -6.34
N GLU A 41 -9.62 5.77 -6.23
CA GLU A 41 -10.29 7.04 -6.55
C GLU A 41 -10.59 7.19 -8.04
N SER A 42 -9.83 6.51 -8.89
CA SER A 42 -9.96 6.54 -10.36
C SER A 42 -11.05 5.61 -10.92
N LYS A 43 -12.03 5.18 -10.09
CA LYS A 43 -13.18 4.31 -10.43
C LYS A 43 -12.85 2.84 -10.77
N CYS A 44 -11.65 2.34 -10.46
CA CYS A 44 -11.34 0.92 -10.63
C CYS A 44 -11.93 0.07 -9.49
N THR A 45 -12.31 -1.19 -9.77
CA THR A 45 -12.74 -2.11 -8.70
C THR A 45 -11.59 -2.43 -7.75
N ARG A 46 -11.90 -2.88 -6.53
CA ARG A 46 -10.89 -3.25 -5.51
C ARG A 46 -9.89 -4.28 -6.05
N ARG A 47 -10.38 -5.28 -6.80
CA ARG A 47 -9.56 -6.33 -7.40
C ARG A 47 -8.70 -5.78 -8.54
N GLU A 48 -9.24 -4.98 -9.44
CA GLU A 48 -8.45 -4.39 -10.53
C GLU A 48 -7.36 -3.47 -10.01
N SER A 49 -7.64 -2.70 -8.96
CA SER A 49 -6.65 -1.85 -8.28
C SER A 49 -5.53 -2.69 -7.68
N ALA A 50 -5.86 -3.83 -7.06
CA ALA A 50 -4.88 -4.75 -6.47
C ALA A 50 -4.01 -5.42 -7.54
N HIS A 51 -4.64 -5.85 -8.66
CA HIS A 51 -3.93 -6.42 -9.80
C HIS A 51 -3.00 -5.41 -10.45
N THR A 52 -3.46 -4.18 -10.68
CA THR A 52 -2.63 -3.10 -11.27
C THR A 52 -1.45 -2.77 -10.37
N THR A 53 -1.70 -2.68 -9.05
CA THR A 53 -0.64 -2.45 -8.06
C THR A 53 0.37 -3.60 -8.06
N TYR A 54 -0.10 -4.84 -8.16
CA TYR A 54 0.76 -6.02 -8.30
C TYR A 54 1.61 -5.96 -9.58
N ASP A 55 1.01 -5.61 -10.72
CA ASP A 55 1.71 -5.61 -12.01
C ASP A 55 2.75 -4.47 -12.10
N GLU A 56 2.61 -3.38 -11.34
CA GLU A 56 3.65 -2.36 -11.17
C GLU A 56 4.73 -2.81 -10.18
N LEU A 57 4.31 -3.38 -9.05
CA LEU A 57 5.22 -3.90 -8.03
C LEU A 57 6.17 -4.93 -8.66
N ILE A 58 5.63 -5.91 -9.38
CA ILE A 58 6.41 -7.00 -9.96
C ILE A 58 7.48 -6.51 -10.94
N LYS A 59 7.23 -5.44 -11.69
CA LYS A 59 8.22 -4.85 -12.62
C LYS A 59 9.46 -4.39 -11.87
N ILE A 60 9.28 -3.70 -10.72
CA ILE A 60 10.40 -3.22 -9.90
C ILE A 60 11.18 -4.41 -9.31
N TRP A 61 10.47 -5.42 -8.81
CA TRP A 61 11.12 -6.59 -8.21
C TRP A 61 11.86 -7.46 -9.24
N HIS A 62 11.33 -7.59 -10.47
CA HIS A 62 12.02 -8.21 -11.59
C HIS A 62 13.26 -7.40 -12.02
N GLN A 63 13.19 -6.06 -12.01
CA GLN A 63 14.36 -5.21 -12.27
C GLN A 63 15.45 -5.43 -11.21
N CYS A 64 15.08 -5.67 -9.96
CA CYS A 64 16.00 -6.04 -8.89
C CYS A 64 16.47 -7.50 -8.94
N ARG A 65 16.00 -8.32 -9.91
CA ARG A 65 16.27 -9.77 -10.02
C ARG A 65 15.90 -10.57 -8.77
N ILE A 66 14.94 -10.09 -7.98
CA ILE A 66 14.52 -10.77 -6.76
C ILE A 66 13.39 -11.74 -7.13
N PRO A 67 13.53 -13.04 -6.81
CA PRO A 67 12.46 -13.98 -7.02
C PRO A 67 11.28 -13.63 -6.11
N VAL A 68 10.07 -13.60 -6.67
CA VAL A 68 8.85 -13.19 -5.96
C VAL A 68 7.96 -14.38 -5.58
N LYS A 69 7.12 -14.20 -4.56
CA LYS A 69 6.06 -15.14 -4.17
C LYS A 69 4.95 -15.22 -5.23
N SER A 70 4.03 -16.17 -5.05
CA SER A 70 2.87 -16.32 -5.94
C SER A 70 2.03 -15.05 -5.99
N LYS A 71 1.49 -14.73 -7.17
CA LYS A 71 0.61 -13.56 -7.41
C LYS A 71 -0.53 -13.49 -6.40
N ARG A 72 -1.10 -14.63 -6.01
CA ARG A 72 -2.21 -14.71 -5.06
C ARG A 72 -1.81 -14.24 -3.66
N ASP A 73 -0.65 -14.68 -3.16
CA ASP A 73 -0.15 -14.28 -1.84
C ASP A 73 0.13 -12.79 -1.77
N ILE A 74 0.67 -12.23 -2.86
CA ILE A 74 1.00 -10.80 -2.94
C ILE A 74 -0.29 -9.96 -2.94
N ILE A 75 -1.28 -10.36 -3.76
CA ILE A 75 -2.59 -9.69 -3.80
C ILE A 75 -3.28 -9.80 -2.43
N ASP A 76 -3.28 -10.97 -1.80
CA ASP A 76 -3.87 -11.17 -0.47
C ASP A 76 -3.19 -10.29 0.59
N LYS A 77 -1.86 -10.15 0.53
CA LYS A 77 -1.10 -9.25 1.41
C LYS A 77 -1.47 -7.77 1.20
N ILE A 78 -1.63 -7.32 -0.04
CA ILE A 78 -2.11 -5.96 -0.37
C ILE A 78 -3.53 -5.76 0.18
N GLU A 79 -4.43 -6.73 -0.06
CA GLU A 79 -5.82 -6.65 0.41
C GLU A 79 -5.94 -6.64 1.93
N LYS A 80 -5.09 -7.40 2.64
CA LYS A 80 -5.00 -7.43 4.10
C LYS A 80 -4.53 -6.09 4.65
N LEU A 81 -3.44 -5.53 4.11
CA LEU A 81 -2.98 -4.19 4.49
C LEU A 81 -4.09 -3.16 4.29
N TYR A 82 -4.83 -3.26 3.20
CA TYR A 82 -5.92 -2.34 2.88
C TYR A 82 -7.07 -2.46 3.87
N LYS A 83 -7.43 -3.69 4.26
CA LYS A 83 -8.45 -3.96 5.28
C LYS A 83 -8.04 -3.40 6.64
N GLN A 84 -6.77 -3.56 7.03
CA GLN A 84 -6.23 -2.98 8.28
C GLN A 84 -6.35 -1.45 8.26
N GLN A 85 -5.98 -0.80 7.15
CA GLN A 85 -6.14 0.64 7.00
C GLN A 85 -7.60 1.08 7.14
N GLN A 86 -8.53 0.36 6.51
CA GLN A 86 -9.95 0.66 6.63
C GLN A 86 -10.45 0.54 8.07
N GLN A 87 -10.01 -0.49 8.80
CA GLN A 87 -10.34 -0.66 10.21
C GLN A 87 -9.80 0.50 11.05
N LEU A 88 -8.53 0.87 10.87
CA LEU A 88 -7.92 2.01 11.55
C LEU A 88 -8.64 3.33 11.24
N SER A 89 -9.03 3.56 9.98
CA SER A 89 -9.78 4.76 9.59
C SER A 89 -11.17 4.82 10.24
N LYS A 90 -11.86 3.67 10.39
CA LYS A 90 -13.16 3.58 11.07
C LYS A 90 -13.03 3.78 12.57
N ASN A 91 -11.97 3.25 13.17
CA ASN A 91 -11.71 3.38 14.60
C ASN A 91 -11.30 4.82 14.98
N MET A 92 -10.57 5.50 14.10
CA MET A 92 -10.29 6.92 14.22
C MET A 92 -11.58 7.77 14.20
N GLN A 93 -12.51 7.48 13.29
CA GLN A 93 -13.81 8.18 13.24
C GLN A 93 -14.63 8.01 14.53
N ARG A 94 -14.39 6.94 15.29
CA ARG A 94 -15.03 6.68 16.60
C ARG A 94 -14.21 7.18 17.79
N SER A 95 -13.11 7.90 17.55
CA SER A 95 -12.20 8.44 18.58
C SER A 95 -11.75 7.41 19.63
N ASN A 96 -11.47 6.17 19.22
CA ASN A 96 -10.96 5.15 20.14
C ASN A 96 -9.48 5.43 20.49
N LEU A 97 -9.22 5.84 21.73
CA LEU A 97 -7.87 5.99 22.27
C LEU A 97 -7.10 4.65 22.36
N SER A 98 -7.81 3.53 22.43
CA SER A 98 -7.22 2.18 22.47
C SER A 98 -6.56 1.75 21.15
N ASP A 99 -6.80 2.48 20.05
CA ASP A 99 -6.27 2.15 18.73
C ASP A 99 -4.90 2.77 18.44
N ILE A 100 -4.40 3.67 19.30
CA ILE A 100 -3.06 4.30 19.18
C ILE A 100 -1.94 3.28 18.96
N PRO A 101 -1.78 2.21 19.77
CA PRO A 101 -0.72 1.23 19.54
C PRO A 101 -0.85 0.48 18.20
N ASN A 102 -2.08 0.20 17.77
CA ASN A 102 -2.34 -0.40 16.46
C ASN A 102 -1.97 0.54 15.30
N GLN A 103 -2.12 1.85 15.50
CA GLN A 103 -1.74 2.87 14.52
C GLN A 103 -0.22 2.95 14.40
N GLU A 104 0.49 2.94 15.54
CA GLU A 104 1.96 2.91 15.56
C GLU A 104 2.49 1.63 14.90
N GLU A 105 1.98 0.47 15.26
CA GLU A 105 2.38 -0.80 14.64
C GLU A 105 2.12 -0.80 13.13
N TYR A 106 1.00 -0.21 12.69
CA TYR A 106 0.69 -0.08 11.28
C TYR A 106 1.63 0.91 10.56
N SER A 107 1.99 2.04 11.18
CA SER A 107 3.01 2.95 10.61
C SER A 107 4.38 2.28 10.47
N ILE A 108 4.80 1.47 11.45
CA ILE A 108 6.06 0.70 11.38
C ILE A 108 5.98 -0.35 10.26
N LYS A 109 4.83 -1.00 10.06
CA LYS A 109 4.61 -1.94 8.95
C LYS A 109 4.61 -1.25 7.59
N LEU A 110 4.11 -0.02 7.50
CA LEU A 110 4.10 0.77 6.27
C LEU A 110 5.50 1.27 5.89
N ASP A 111 6.27 1.71 6.88
CA ASP A 111 7.65 2.18 6.70
C ASP A 111 8.60 1.03 6.29
N LYS A 112 8.28 -0.20 6.74
CA LYS A 112 8.99 -1.40 6.31
C LYS A 112 8.78 -1.68 4.82
N LEU A 113 9.83 -2.28 4.25
CA LEU A 113 9.83 -2.83 2.89
C LEU A 113 8.64 -3.75 2.66
N PHE A 114 7.96 -3.62 1.53
CA PHE A 114 6.88 -4.53 1.18
C PHE A 114 7.45 -5.87 0.67
N ASP A 115 7.90 -6.72 1.61
CA ASP A 115 8.57 -7.96 1.27
C ASP A 115 7.64 -8.93 0.53
N ILE A 116 7.91 -9.10 -0.77
CA ILE A 116 7.28 -10.10 -1.62
C ILE A 116 8.28 -11.10 -2.17
N ALA A 117 9.53 -11.09 -1.68
CA ALA A 117 10.53 -12.06 -2.06
C ALA A 117 10.05 -13.46 -1.65
N GLN A 118 10.21 -14.44 -2.53
CA GLN A 118 10.23 -15.82 -2.11
C GLN A 118 11.60 -16.09 -1.46
N LEU A 119 11.58 -16.56 -0.21
CA LEU A 119 12.76 -17.17 0.40
C LEU A 119 13.04 -18.43 -0.42
N THR A 120 13.97 -18.34 -1.36
CA THR A 120 14.51 -19.52 -2.03
C THR A 120 15.30 -20.30 -0.98
N GLN A 121 14.68 -21.29 -0.34
CA GLN A 121 15.43 -22.42 0.21
C GLN A 121 16.00 -23.18 -0.99
N THR A 122 17.20 -22.79 -1.41
CA THR A 122 18.08 -23.69 -2.16
C THR A 122 18.48 -24.80 -1.19
N VAL A 123 17.83 -25.94 -1.38
CA VAL A 123 18.19 -27.35 -1.09
C VAL A 123 19.26 -27.61 -0.04
#